data_AF-A0A8H4XVA8-F1
#
_entry.id   AF-A0A8H4XVA8-F1
#
_cell.length_a   1.000
_cell.length_b   1.000
_cell.length_c   1.000
_cell.angle_alpha   90.00
_cell.angle_beta   90.00
_cell.angle_gamma   90.00
#
_symmetry.space_group_name_H-M   'P 1'
#
loop_
_entity.id
_entity.type
_entity.pdbx_description
1 polymer ?
#
loop_
_entity_poly.entity_id
_entity_poly.type
_entity_poly.pdbx_seq_one_letter_code
_entity_poly.pdbx_strand_id
1 'polypeptide(L)'
;MPHLFAASDDLDSDYDANAGELLHQATLHHETGDETICDLPLVQEDVNELCKTRPPTISLLYTTLDLDEALSLHDISQTRKAIYVQRIWQCDIVKWFRANQYIAGMPRLIEAGPCHGYYRSLETFTEYAVECNSNHKAFQVRNELQHAPQASRLSQYLLTFSLANGRILKTEVG
;
A
#
# COMPACT_ATOMS: atom_id res chain seq x y z
N MET A 1 -1.71 13.36 56.50
CA MET A 1 -3.17 13.19 56.63
C MET A 1 -3.68 12.62 55.31
N PRO A 2 -3.98 11.31 55.24
CA PRO A 2 -4.47 10.66 54.03
C PRO A 2 -6.01 10.71 54.01
N HIS A 3 -6.60 10.99 52.85
CA HIS A 3 -8.02 10.74 52.60
C HIS A 3 -8.15 9.67 51.53
N LEU A 4 -8.61 8.50 51.96
CA LEU A 4 -9.33 7.52 51.17
C LEU A 4 -10.55 8.19 50.52
N PHE A 5 -10.85 7.85 49.26
CA PHE A 5 -12.14 7.27 48.85
C PHE A 5 -11.96 6.56 47.50
N ALA A 6 -12.31 5.28 47.49
CA ALA A 6 -12.51 4.47 46.30
C ALA A 6 -13.91 4.77 45.73
N ALA A 7 -14.02 4.81 44.41
CA ALA A 7 -15.25 4.52 43.69
C ALA A 7 -14.85 3.79 42.41
N SER A 8 -15.18 2.50 42.38
CA SER A 8 -15.30 1.70 41.18
C SER A 8 -16.54 2.19 40.44
N ASP A 9 -16.41 2.50 39.15
CA ASP A 9 -17.54 2.52 38.23
C ASP A 9 -17.16 1.68 37.03
N ASP A 10 -17.80 0.51 36.97
CA ASP A 10 -17.92 -0.33 35.80
C ASP A 10 -18.63 0.46 34.70
N LEU A 11 -17.95 0.68 33.57
CA LEU A 11 -18.59 1.03 32.32
C LEU A 11 -18.36 -0.12 31.34
N ASP A 12 -19.25 -1.10 31.45
CA ASP A 12 -19.73 -1.85 30.30
C ASP A 12 -20.21 -0.83 29.26
N SER A 13 -19.51 -0.81 28.13
CA SER A 13 -19.90 -0.05 26.96
C SER A 13 -19.68 -0.95 25.76
N ASP A 14 -20.66 -1.81 25.54
CA ASP A 14 -20.95 -2.45 24.27
C ASP A 14 -20.98 -1.37 23.16
N TYR A 15 -19.86 -1.21 22.48
CA TYR A 15 -19.81 -0.59 21.15
C TYR A 15 -19.61 -1.69 20.12
N ASP A 16 -20.65 -2.49 19.94
CA ASP A 16 -20.89 -3.18 18.68
C ASP A 16 -21.76 -2.27 17.81
N ALA A 17 -21.12 -1.63 16.83
CA ALA A 17 -21.76 -1.22 15.58
C ALA A 17 -20.72 -0.56 14.67
N ASN A 18 -20.46 -1.26 13.56
CA ASN A 18 -20.03 -0.69 12.29
C ASN A 18 -18.54 -0.37 12.11
N ALA A 19 -17.72 -1.42 12.02
CA ALA A 19 -16.47 -1.40 11.25
C ALA A 19 -16.69 -1.83 9.79
N GLY A 20 -17.89 -1.58 9.25
CA GLY A 20 -18.17 -1.59 7.82
C GLY A 20 -18.07 -0.16 7.29
N GLU A 21 -17.45 0.00 6.12
CA GLU A 21 -17.36 1.25 5.34
C GLU A 21 -16.40 2.35 5.81
N LEU A 22 -15.09 2.12 5.62
CA LEU A 22 -14.13 3.17 5.26
C LEU A 22 -13.03 2.47 4.43
N LEU A 23 -12.68 2.77 3.19
CA LEU A 23 -12.95 3.87 2.27
C LEU A 23 -12.66 3.32 0.86
N HIS A 24 -13.68 3.27 -0.01
CA HIS A 24 -13.48 3.14 -1.46
C HIS A 24 -12.84 4.43 -1.98
N GLN A 25 -11.58 4.41 -2.41
CA GLN A 25 -11.07 5.39 -3.38
C GLN A 25 -9.71 4.95 -3.97
N ALA A 26 -9.71 3.83 -4.68
CA ALA A 26 -8.81 3.70 -5.81
C ALA A 26 -9.25 4.73 -6.87
N THR A 27 -8.44 5.77 -7.10
CA THR A 27 -8.71 6.71 -8.21
C THR A 27 -8.31 5.99 -9.50
N LEU A 28 -9.30 5.37 -10.16
CA LEU A 28 -9.14 4.75 -11.47
C LEU A 28 -8.88 5.85 -12.51
N HIS A 29 -7.66 5.94 -13.02
CA HIS A 29 -7.34 6.82 -14.14
C HIS A 29 -7.61 6.10 -15.48
N HIS A 30 -8.62 6.62 -16.18
CA HIS A 30 -9.02 6.47 -17.60
C HIS A 30 -8.51 5.26 -18.41
N GLU A 31 -9.48 4.49 -18.90
CA GLU A 31 -9.35 3.35 -19.82
C GLU A 31 -8.73 3.78 -21.17
N THR A 32 -7.54 3.26 -21.46
CA THR A 32 -7.03 3.21 -22.83
C THR A 32 -7.16 1.78 -23.35
N GLY A 33 -8.40 1.28 -23.51
CA GLY A 33 -8.77 0.01 -24.17
C GLY A 33 -8.24 -1.32 -23.59
N ASP A 34 -6.98 -1.39 -23.15
CA ASP A 34 -6.24 -2.60 -22.77
C ASP A 34 -5.46 -2.46 -21.44
N GLU A 35 -5.40 -1.29 -20.82
CA GLU A 35 -4.64 -1.04 -19.57
C GLU A 35 -5.46 -0.24 -18.55
N THR A 36 -5.55 -0.75 -17.32
CA THR A 36 -6.13 -0.06 -16.17
C THR A 36 -5.02 0.35 -15.20
N ILE A 37 -4.89 1.65 -14.92
CA ILE A 37 -3.91 2.17 -13.96
C ILE A 37 -4.62 2.53 -12.66
N CYS A 38 -4.12 2.00 -11.54
CA CYS A 38 -4.66 2.28 -10.21
C CYS A 38 -3.59 2.87 -9.29
N ASP A 39 -4.00 3.87 -8.51
CA ASP A 39 -3.23 4.35 -7.37
C ASP A 39 -3.36 3.39 -6.18
N LEU A 40 -2.31 3.37 -5.36
CA LEU A 40 -2.16 2.47 -4.23
C LEU A 40 -2.35 3.19 -2.88
N PRO A 41 -2.77 2.48 -1.82
CA PRO A 41 -2.99 1.03 -1.74
C PRO A 41 -4.38 0.55 -2.17
N LEU A 42 -4.48 -0.72 -2.52
CA LEU A 42 -5.74 -1.43 -2.78
C LEU A 42 -6.02 -2.44 -1.67
N VAL A 43 -7.29 -2.57 -1.27
CA VAL A 43 -7.76 -3.69 -0.42
C VAL A 43 -8.25 -4.86 -1.27
N GLN A 44 -8.52 -6.00 -0.63
CA GLN A 44 -8.94 -7.21 -1.35
C GLN A 44 -10.25 -7.00 -2.12
N GLU A 45 -11.18 -6.22 -1.56
CA GLU A 45 -12.45 -5.86 -2.19
C GLU A 45 -12.23 -5.09 -3.49
N ASP A 46 -11.32 -4.08 -3.49
CA ASP A 46 -11.01 -3.30 -4.69
C ASP A 46 -10.41 -4.19 -5.79
N VAL A 47 -9.55 -5.13 -5.41
CA VAL A 47 -8.97 -6.10 -6.34
C VAL A 47 -10.05 -7.00 -6.92
N ASN A 48 -10.98 -7.47 -6.07
CA ASN A 48 -12.08 -8.29 -6.53
C ASN A 48 -12.97 -7.54 -7.52
N GLU A 49 -13.33 -6.28 -7.24
CA GLU A 49 -14.09 -5.44 -8.17
C GLU A 49 -13.34 -5.23 -9.48
N LEU A 50 -12.04 -4.94 -9.42
CA LEU A 50 -11.20 -4.77 -10.61
C LEU A 50 -11.09 -6.06 -11.43
N CYS A 51 -10.98 -7.21 -10.78
CA CYS A 51 -10.91 -8.50 -11.46
C CYS A 51 -12.25 -8.94 -12.07
N LYS A 52 -13.40 -8.43 -11.61
CA LYS A 52 -14.71 -8.71 -12.23
C LYS A 52 -14.81 -8.18 -13.65
N THR A 53 -14.20 -7.03 -13.95
CA THR A 53 -14.19 -6.44 -15.29
C THR A 53 -13.19 -7.13 -16.23
N ARG A 54 -12.33 -8.00 -15.70
CA ARG A 54 -11.32 -8.79 -16.43
C ARG A 54 -10.48 -7.97 -17.42
N PRO A 55 -9.90 -6.83 -17.00
CA PRO A 55 -9.01 -6.06 -17.86
C PRO A 55 -7.81 -6.92 -18.27
N PRO A 56 -7.33 -6.83 -19.52
CA PRO A 56 -6.21 -7.65 -19.98
C PRO A 56 -4.91 -7.27 -19.26
N THR A 57 -4.74 -5.99 -18.92
CA THR A 57 -3.60 -5.47 -18.16
C THR A 57 -4.05 -4.55 -17.03
N ILE A 58 -3.45 -4.71 -15.86
CA ILE A 58 -3.62 -3.84 -14.69
C ILE A 58 -2.25 -3.35 -14.27
N SER A 59 -2.09 -2.06 -14.06
CA SER A 59 -0.83 -1.44 -13.65
C SER A 59 -1.04 -0.68 -12.34
N LEU A 60 -0.24 -0.98 -11.33
CA LEU A 60 -0.32 -0.37 -10.00
C LEU A 60 0.90 0.50 -9.73
N LEU A 61 0.67 1.77 -9.38
CA LEU A 61 1.74 2.73 -9.12
C LEU A 61 1.98 2.89 -7.62
N TYR A 62 3.19 2.63 -7.14
CA TYR A 62 3.59 2.92 -5.75
C TYR A 62 4.91 3.64 -5.67
N THR A 63 5.05 4.46 -4.62
CA THR A 63 6.30 5.10 -4.26
C THR A 63 6.86 4.46 -2.99
N THR A 64 8.15 4.13 -2.98
CA THR A 64 8.86 3.59 -1.82
C THR A 64 10.29 4.11 -1.74
N LEU A 65 10.85 4.12 -0.54
CA LEU A 65 12.30 4.16 -0.31
C LEU A 65 12.81 2.72 -0.27
N ASP A 66 14.00 2.45 -0.80
CA ASP A 66 14.61 1.13 -0.60
C ASP A 66 14.90 0.91 0.89
N LEU A 67 14.60 -0.29 1.41
CA LEU A 67 14.74 -0.54 2.85
C LEU A 67 16.18 -0.34 3.33
N ASP A 68 17.16 -0.66 2.51
CA ASP A 68 18.58 -0.45 2.84
C ASP A 68 18.92 1.04 2.92
N GLU A 69 18.36 1.85 2.01
CA GLU A 69 18.45 3.31 2.09
C GLU A 69 17.74 3.83 3.34
N ALA A 70 16.56 3.28 3.66
CA ALA A 70 15.83 3.66 4.87
C ALA A 70 16.59 3.31 6.16
N LEU A 71 17.34 2.21 6.19
CA LEU A 71 18.16 1.85 7.34
C LEU A 71 19.34 2.82 7.56
N SER A 72 19.80 3.49 6.50
CA SER A 72 20.87 4.48 6.57
C SER A 72 20.42 5.83 7.13
N LEU A 73 19.11 6.08 7.18
CA LEU A 73 18.52 7.33 7.67
C LEU A 73 18.28 7.26 9.19
N HIS A 74 18.87 8.20 9.93
CA HIS A 74 18.62 8.33 11.36
C HIS A 74 17.19 8.88 11.59
N ASP A 75 16.51 8.39 12.63
CA ASP A 75 15.17 8.85 13.06
C ASP A 75 13.99 8.70 12.08
N ILE A 76 13.99 7.67 11.23
CA ILE A 76 12.85 7.41 10.31
C ILE A 76 12.01 6.18 10.67
N SER A 77 11.66 6.07 11.96
CA SER A 77 11.01 4.89 12.52
C SER A 77 9.66 4.55 11.87
N GLN A 78 8.83 5.56 11.59
CA GLN A 78 7.53 5.34 10.97
C GLN A 78 7.66 5.08 9.48
N THR A 79 8.55 5.78 8.78
CA THR A 79 8.86 5.53 7.37
C THR A 79 9.33 4.09 7.18
N ARG A 80 10.21 3.57 8.04
CA ARG A 80 10.64 2.16 8.01
C ARG A 80 9.46 1.21 8.19
N LYS A 81 8.55 1.51 9.11
CA LYS A 81 7.34 0.70 9.31
C LYS A 81 6.44 0.75 8.09
N ALA A 82 6.22 1.92 7.51
CA ALA A 82 5.42 2.09 6.29
C ALA A 82 6.00 1.29 5.12
N ILE A 83 7.32 1.34 4.89
CA ILE A 83 8.00 0.55 3.85
C ILE A 83 7.84 -0.95 4.10
N TYR A 84 8.00 -1.39 5.36
CA TYR A 84 7.82 -2.79 5.72
C TYR A 84 6.39 -3.28 5.44
N VAL A 85 5.38 -2.50 5.85
CA VAL A 85 3.97 -2.79 5.59
C VAL A 85 3.68 -2.76 4.08
N GLN A 86 4.27 -1.83 3.33
CA GLN A 86 4.15 -1.77 1.88
C GLN A 86 4.72 -3.00 1.17
N ARG A 87 5.81 -3.60 1.68
CA ARG A 87 6.34 -4.87 1.15
C ARG A 87 5.40 -6.05 1.40
N ILE A 88 4.75 -6.09 2.56
CA ILE A 88 3.72 -7.09 2.85
C ILE A 88 2.54 -6.90 1.90
N TRP A 89 2.05 -5.67 1.79
CA TRP A 89 0.98 -5.30 0.87
C TRP A 89 1.31 -5.69 -0.59
N GLN A 90 2.54 -5.46 -1.06
CA GLN A 90 3.00 -5.92 -2.38
C GLN A 90 2.98 -7.45 -2.54
N CYS A 91 3.26 -8.20 -1.48
CA CYS A 91 3.18 -9.65 -1.52
C CYS A 91 1.73 -10.12 -1.58
N ASP A 92 0.84 -9.48 -0.82
CA ASP A 92 -0.57 -9.86 -0.75
C ASP A 92 -1.35 -9.46 -2.02
N ILE A 93 -1.10 -8.28 -2.57
CA ILE A 93 -1.68 -7.84 -3.84
C ILE A 93 -1.31 -8.82 -4.97
N VAL A 94 -0.06 -9.29 -5.00
CA VAL A 94 0.38 -10.30 -5.98
C VAL A 94 -0.35 -11.63 -5.79
N LYS A 95 -0.57 -12.07 -4.55
CA LYS A 95 -1.35 -13.29 -4.28
C LYS A 95 -2.81 -13.12 -4.71
N TRP A 96 -3.43 -11.98 -4.40
CA TRP A 96 -4.82 -11.70 -4.77
C TRP A 96 -5.02 -11.67 -6.29
N PHE A 97 -4.14 -11.01 -7.04
CA PHE A 97 -4.20 -11.02 -8.51
C PHE A 97 -3.93 -12.42 -9.09
N ARG A 98 -2.97 -13.18 -8.54
CA ARG A 98 -2.74 -14.57 -8.97
C ARG A 98 -3.94 -15.47 -8.74
N ALA A 99 -4.65 -15.31 -7.62
CA ALA A 99 -5.90 -16.04 -7.37
C ALA A 99 -6.98 -15.72 -8.41
N ASN A 100 -6.91 -14.54 -9.03
CA ASN A 100 -7.78 -14.09 -10.12
C ASN A 100 -7.19 -14.31 -11.52
N GLN A 101 -6.27 -15.25 -11.68
CA GLN A 101 -5.65 -15.64 -12.96
C GLN A 101 -4.80 -14.54 -13.62
N TYR A 102 -4.24 -13.62 -12.85
CA TYR A 102 -3.24 -12.66 -13.36
C TYR A 102 -1.81 -13.14 -13.09
N ILE A 103 -0.92 -12.79 -14.02
CA ILE A 103 0.52 -12.96 -13.89
C ILE A 103 1.13 -11.61 -13.56
N ALA A 104 1.80 -11.52 -12.41
CA ALA A 104 2.56 -10.33 -12.03
C ALA A 104 3.87 -10.26 -12.82
N GLY A 105 4.12 -9.11 -13.46
CA GLY A 105 5.42 -8.76 -14.01
C GLY A 105 6.39 -8.32 -12.91
N MET A 106 7.65 -8.09 -13.30
CA MET A 106 8.62 -7.46 -12.41
C MET A 106 8.26 -5.98 -12.22
N PRO A 107 8.34 -5.44 -10.98
CA PRO A 107 8.19 -4.01 -10.75
C PRO A 107 9.18 -3.21 -11.61
N ARG A 108 8.69 -2.20 -12.33
CA ARG A 108 9.51 -1.32 -13.16
C ARG A 108 9.68 0.03 -12.47
N LEU A 109 10.92 0.47 -12.26
CA LEU A 109 11.21 1.83 -11.81
C LEU A 109 10.75 2.83 -12.88
N ILE A 110 9.88 3.77 -12.51
CA ILE A 110 9.36 4.84 -13.37
C ILE A 110 10.21 6.10 -13.20
N GLU A 111 10.36 6.54 -11.96
CA GLU A 111 11.16 7.70 -11.62
C GLU A 111 11.76 7.55 -10.22
N ALA A 112 12.84 8.27 -9.98
CA ALA A 112 13.41 8.41 -8.66
C ALA A 112 13.78 9.87 -8.42
N GLY A 113 13.36 10.43 -7.30
CA GLY A 113 13.54 11.84 -7.01
C GLY A 113 13.75 12.09 -5.53
N PRO A 114 14.07 13.33 -5.13
CA PRO A 114 14.37 13.63 -3.74
C PRO A 114 13.11 13.47 -2.87
N CYS A 115 13.26 12.95 -1.64
CA CYS A 115 12.13 12.61 -0.76
C CYS A 115 11.09 13.73 -0.61
N HIS A 116 11.52 14.99 -0.50
CA HIS A 116 10.65 16.14 -0.34
C HIS A 116 9.66 16.37 -1.51
N GLY A 117 9.93 15.83 -2.70
CA GLY A 117 9.03 15.91 -3.86
C GLY A 117 7.97 14.81 -3.89
N TYR A 118 8.17 13.70 -3.17
CA TYR A 118 7.45 12.44 -3.38
C TYR A 118 6.87 11.80 -2.11
N TYR A 119 7.09 12.39 -0.93
CA TYR A 119 6.67 11.82 0.35
C TYR A 119 5.15 11.61 0.47
N ARG A 120 4.34 12.38 -0.29
CA ARG A 120 2.88 12.31 -0.24
C ARG A 120 2.36 10.91 -0.53
N SER A 121 2.95 10.19 -1.48
CA SER A 121 2.51 8.82 -1.79
C SER A 121 2.70 7.85 -0.62
N LEU A 122 3.79 7.99 0.13
CA LEU A 122 4.03 7.13 1.30
C LEU A 122 3.21 7.58 2.52
N GLU A 123 2.99 8.89 2.67
CA GLU A 123 2.03 9.46 3.62
C GLU A 123 0.63 8.88 3.37
N THR A 124 0.11 8.99 2.13
CA THR A 124 -1.16 8.42 1.71
C THR A 124 -1.22 6.91 1.97
N PHE A 125 -0.19 6.15 1.58
CA PHE A 125 -0.14 4.72 1.89
C PHE A 125 -0.27 4.45 3.41
N THR A 126 0.38 5.26 4.23
CA THR A 126 0.35 5.14 5.70
C THR A 126 -1.03 5.44 6.29
N GLU A 127 -1.79 6.36 5.68
CA GLU A 127 -3.18 6.66 6.08
C GLU A 127 -4.10 5.46 5.86
N TYR A 128 -3.92 4.75 4.75
CA TYR A 128 -4.79 3.62 4.37
C TYR A 128 -4.36 2.27 4.95
N ALA A 129 -3.06 2.03 5.10
CA ALA A 129 -2.56 0.73 5.55
C ALA A 129 -2.98 0.46 7.00
N VAL A 130 -3.69 -0.64 7.25
CA VAL A 130 -4.32 -0.97 8.54
C VAL A 130 -3.33 -0.90 9.72
N GLU A 131 -2.11 -1.39 9.54
CA GLU A 131 -1.04 -1.39 10.55
C GLU A 131 -0.49 0.01 10.87
N CYS A 132 -0.75 0.95 9.95
CA CYS A 132 -0.34 2.34 9.96
C CYS A 132 -1.51 3.32 10.09
N ASN A 133 -2.75 2.82 10.14
CA ASN A 133 -4.00 3.58 10.07
C ASN A 133 -4.20 4.52 11.26
N SER A 134 -3.54 5.67 11.20
CA SER A 134 -3.73 6.81 12.08
C SER A 134 -3.08 8.04 11.43
N ASN A 135 -3.82 9.15 11.37
CA ASN A 135 -3.33 10.43 10.83
C ASN A 135 -2.01 10.88 11.49
N HIS A 136 -1.80 10.50 12.75
CA HIS A 136 -0.55 10.76 13.47
C HIS A 136 0.67 10.07 12.83
N LYS A 137 0.55 8.79 12.43
CA LYS A 137 1.65 8.06 11.78
C LYS A 137 1.93 8.60 10.38
N ALA A 138 0.89 8.91 9.60
CA ALA A 138 1.04 9.53 8.28
C ALA A 138 1.77 10.88 8.38
N PHE A 139 1.37 11.71 9.34
CA PHE A 139 2.06 12.96 9.66
C PHE A 139 3.52 12.73 10.06
N GLN A 140 3.80 11.71 10.88
CA GLN A 140 5.17 11.35 11.25
C GLN A 140 6.00 10.92 10.03
N VAL A 141 5.47 10.05 9.15
CA VAL A 141 6.14 9.66 7.90
C VAL A 141 6.48 10.87 7.03
N ARG A 142 5.53 11.80 6.89
CA ARG A 142 5.78 13.07 6.20
C ARG A 142 6.90 13.86 6.86
N ASN A 143 6.85 14.03 8.19
CA ASN A 143 7.84 14.81 8.91
C ASN A 143 9.25 14.19 8.80
N GLU A 144 9.36 12.87 8.94
CA GLU A 144 10.59 12.10 8.78
C GLU A 144 11.18 12.28 7.37
N LEU A 145 10.35 12.17 6.32
CA LEU A 145 10.80 12.32 4.92
C LEU A 145 11.10 13.76 4.51
N GLN A 146 10.41 14.77 5.07
CA GLN A 146 10.69 16.18 4.82
C GLN A 146 12.03 16.63 5.38
N HIS A 147 12.43 16.05 6.52
CA HIS A 147 13.70 16.35 7.19
C HIS A 147 14.81 15.35 6.86
N ALA A 148 14.54 14.39 5.98
CA ALA A 148 15.54 13.45 5.50
C ALA A 148 16.71 14.19 4.81
N PRO A 149 17.94 13.67 4.90
CA PRO A 149 19.09 14.18 4.15
C PRO A 149 18.76 14.42 2.68
N GLN A 150 19.32 15.46 2.08
CA GLN A 150 19.04 15.84 0.68
C GLN A 150 19.40 14.74 -0.34
N ALA A 151 20.31 13.83 0.02
CA ALA A 151 20.68 12.69 -0.81
C ALA A 151 19.63 11.56 -0.81
N SER A 152 18.65 11.60 0.10
CA SER A 152 17.60 10.58 0.20
C SER A 152 16.64 10.69 -0.98
N ARG A 153 16.34 9.55 -1.61
CA ARG A 153 15.51 9.49 -2.81
C ARG A 153 14.33 8.56 -2.61
N LEU A 154 13.16 8.93 -3.09
CA LEU A 154 12.05 8.01 -3.24
C LEU A 154 12.00 7.53 -4.69
N SER A 155 11.65 6.26 -4.84
CA SER A 155 11.53 5.57 -6.10
C SER A 155 10.07 5.22 -6.34
N GLN A 156 9.55 5.61 -7.48
CA GLN A 156 8.22 5.23 -7.94
C GLN A 156 8.33 4.02 -8.86
N TYR A 157 7.53 3.01 -8.58
CA TYR A 157 7.48 1.76 -9.32
C TYR A 157 6.09 1.53 -9.90
N LEU A 158 6.08 0.88 -11.06
CA LEU A 158 4.89 0.34 -11.68
C LEU A 158 4.92 -1.18 -11.60
N LEU A 159 3.90 -1.77 -10.97
CA LEU A 159 3.69 -3.21 -10.93
C LEU A 159 2.56 -3.58 -11.88
N THR A 160 2.91 -4.28 -12.96
CA THR A 160 1.94 -4.67 -14.00
C THR A 160 1.50 -6.13 -13.80
N PHE A 161 0.21 -6.37 -14.01
CA PHE A 161 -0.44 -7.66 -14.00
C PHE A 161 -1.10 -7.90 -15.34
N SER A 162 -0.88 -9.07 -15.93
CA SER A 162 -1.51 -9.45 -17.20
C SER A 162 -2.38 -10.68 -17.01
N LEU A 163 -3.58 -10.67 -17.58
CA LEU A 163 -4.47 -11.81 -17.52
C LEU A 163 -3.80 -13.03 -18.16
N ALA A 164 -3.76 -14.15 -17.45
CA ALA A 164 -3.25 -15.41 -17.93
C ALA A 164 -4.20 -15.94 -19.01
N ASN A 165 -4.00 -15.50 -20.26
CA ASN A 165 -4.65 -16.11 -21.40
C ASN A 165 -4.26 -17.58 -21.41
N GLY A 166 -5.25 -18.48 -21.47
CA GLY A 166 -5.10 -19.94 -21.39
C GLY A 166 -4.30 -20.58 -22.53
N ARG A 167 -3.07 -20.13 -22.79
CA ARG A 167 -2.04 -20.92 -23.45
C ARG A 167 -1.48 -21.87 -22.40
N ILE A 168 -2.21 -22.96 -22.21
CA ILE A 168 -1.63 -24.22 -21.77
C ILE A 168 -0.35 -24.39 -22.61
N LEU A 169 0.81 -24.28 -21.99
CA LEU A 169 2.05 -24.75 -22.57
C LEU A 169 1.79 -26.23 -22.85
N LYS A 170 1.66 -26.61 -24.12
CA LYS A 170 1.73 -28.01 -24.52
C LYS A 170 3.02 -28.54 -23.92
N THR A 171 2.87 -29.44 -22.95
CA THR A 171 3.93 -30.33 -22.52
C THR A 171 4.42 -31.06 -23.77
N GLU A 172 5.59 -30.70 -24.26
CA GLU A 172 6.33 -31.55 -25.18
C GLU A 172 6.75 -32.79 -24.39
N VAL A 173 6.04 -33.88 -24.65
CA VAL A 173 6.47 -35.23 -24.34
C VAL A 173 7.51 -35.58 -25.41
N GLY A 174 8.75 -35.81 -24.99
CA GLY A 174 9.83 -36.40 -25.77
C GLY A 174 10.61 -37.36 -24.89
#